data_AF-A0A1H3NK56-F1
#
_entry.id   AF-A0A1H3NK56-F1
#
_cell.length_a   1.000
_cell.length_b   1.000
_cell.length_c   1.000
_cell.angle_alpha   90.00
_cell.angle_beta   90.00
_cell.angle_gamma   90.00
#
_symmetry.space_group_name_H-M   'P 1'
#
loop_
_entity.id
_entity.type
_entity.pdbx_description
1 polymer ?
#
loop_
_entity_poly.entity_id
_entity_poly.type
_entity_poly.pdbx_seq_one_letter_code
_entity_poly.pdbx_strand_id
1 'polypeptide(L)' 'MKKSHYEKDFLKLEEIVNKLESQQLTLEESLNLFQQGVELYKKCYDQLSSAEDKLTIILEENGVVVEKEEKLNAVEK' A
#
# COMPACT_ATOMS: atom_id res chain seq x y z
N MET A 1 15.63 10.31 -12.98
CA MET A 1 15.40 8.91 -12.54
C MET A 1 13.92 8.58 -12.67
N LYS A 2 13.56 7.46 -13.29
CA LYS A 2 12.16 7.06 -13.51
C LYS A 2 11.65 6.39 -12.22
N LYS A 3 10.87 7.10 -11.39
CA LYS A 3 10.28 6.53 -10.17
C LYS A 3 9.38 5.34 -10.52
N SER A 4 9.48 4.26 -9.75
CA SER A 4 8.64 3.08 -9.93
C SER A 4 7.16 3.44 -9.71
N HIS A 5 6.23 2.61 -10.19
CA HIS A 5 4.80 2.85 -9.98
C HIS A 5 4.46 2.88 -8.48
N TYR A 6 5.12 2.02 -7.70
CA TYR A 6 5.01 1.97 -6.24
C TYR A 6 5.49 3.26 -5.57
N GLU A 7 6.70 3.74 -5.87
CA GLU A 7 7.23 4.97 -5.26
C GLU A 7 6.32 6.17 -5.52
N LYS A 8 5.68 6.23 -6.69
CA LYS A 8 4.73 7.31 -7.02
C LYS A 8 3.43 7.19 -6.23
N ASP A 9 2.89 5.99 -6.09
CA ASP A 9 1.65 5.74 -5.35
C ASP A 9 1.88 5.95 -3.85
N PHE A 10 3.03 5.52 -3.31
CA PHE A 10 3.43 5.71 -1.92
C PHE A 10 3.62 7.20 -1.58
N LEU A 11 4.28 7.98 -2.44
CA LEU A 11 4.44 9.43 -2.22
C LEU A 11 3.09 10.15 -2.15
N LYS A 12 2.11 9.75 -2.97
CA LYS A 12 0.76 10.32 -2.90
C LYS A 12 0.06 9.94 -1.59
N LEU A 13 0.26 8.73 -1.10
CA LEU A 13 -0.27 8.30 0.20
C LEU A 13 0.32 9.15 1.32
N GLU A 14 1.63 9.38 1.33
CA GLU A 14 2.28 10.28 2.30
C GLU A 14 1.71 11.71 2.22
N GLU A 15 1.51 12.25 1.02
CA GLU A 15 0.88 13.56 0.84
C GLU A 15 -0.54 13.62 1.42
N ILE A 16 -1.33 12.55 1.30
CA ILE A 16 -2.68 12.47 1.87
C ILE A 16 -2.62 12.39 3.39
N VAL A 17 -1.73 11.57 3.96
CA VAL A 17 -1.55 11.46 5.41
C VAL A 17 -1.15 12.81 6.00
N ASN A 18 -0.17 13.49 5.38
CA ASN A 18 0.24 14.83 5.78
C ASN A 18 -0.91 15.85 5.74
N LYS A 19 -1.80 15.74 4.74
CA LYS A 19 -3.00 16.61 4.68
C LYS A 19 -4.00 16.28 5.77
N LEU A 20 -4.24 14.99 6.05
CA LEU A 20 -5.15 14.52 7.11
C LEU A 20 -4.72 14.98 8.50
N GLU A 21 -3.43 15.19 8.74
CA GLU A 21 -2.89 15.74 9.99
C GLU A 21 -3.07 17.27 10.11
N SER A 22 -3.52 17.95 9.06
CA SER A 22 -3.77 19.39 9.08
C SER A 22 -5.05 19.73 9.85
N GLN A 23 -4.96 20.73 10.73
CA GLN A 23 -6.08 21.16 11.59
C GLN A 23 -7.16 21.99 10.85
N GLN A 24 -7.03 22.19 9.54
CA GLN A 24 -7.92 23.07 8.75
C GLN A 24 -8.88 22.33 7.82
N LEU A 25 -8.95 21.00 7.89
CA LEU A 25 -9.85 20.21 7.05
C LEU A 25 -11.28 20.27 7.57
N THR A 26 -12.22 20.44 6.66
CA THR A 26 -13.63 20.15 6.93
C THR A 26 -13.85 18.63 7.05
N LEU A 27 -14.99 18.24 7.62
CA LEU A 27 -15.37 16.82 7.72
C LEU A 27 -15.45 16.14 6.35
N GLU A 28 -16.03 16.82 5.36
CA GLU A 28 -16.17 16.28 4.00
C GLU A 28 -14.81 16.08 3.32
N GLU A 29 -13.89 17.04 3.45
CA GLU A 29 -12.53 16.91 2.94
C GLU A 29 -11.76 15.78 3.63
N SER A 30 -11.93 15.65 4.95
CA SER A 30 -11.31 14.58 5.74
C SER A 30 -11.78 13.20 5.29
N LEU A 31 -13.08 13.03 5.05
CA LEU A 31 -13.65 11.78 4.55
C LEU A 31 -13.16 11.45 3.14
N ASN A 32 -13.10 12.44 2.25
CA ASN A 32 -12.61 12.25 0.89
C ASN A 32 -11.12 11.87 0.86
N LEU A 33 -10.29 12.57 1.64
CA LEU A 33 -8.87 12.25 1.77
C LEU A 33 -8.65 10.86 2.39
N PHE A 34 -9.43 10.50 3.40
CA PHE A 34 -9.36 9.18 4.01
C PHE A 34 -9.69 8.07 2.99
N GLN A 35 -10.76 8.22 2.23
CA GLN A 35 -11.13 7.25 1.19
C GLN A 35 -10.02 7.08 0.14
N GLN A 36 -9.48 8.19 -0.37
CA GLN A 36 -8.34 8.16 -1.30
C GLN A 36 -7.10 7.51 -0.67
N GLY A 37 -6.85 7.76 0.62
CA GLY A 37 -5.76 7.16 1.38
C GLY A 37 -5.89 5.64 1.50
N VAL A 38 -7.10 5.14 1.79
CA VAL A 38 -7.38 3.69 1.86
C VAL A 38 -7.17 3.02 0.50
N GLU A 39 -7.63 3.63 -0.58
CA GLU A 39 -7.42 3.11 -1.94
C GLU A 39 -5.94 3.05 -2.32
N LEU A 40 -5.18 4.12 -2.03
CA LEU A 40 -3.74 4.15 -2.28
C LEU A 40 -2.96 3.17 -1.41
N TYR A 41 -3.35 3.01 -0.14
CA TYR A 41 -2.80 2.00 0.75
C TYR A 41 -2.99 0.59 0.18
N LYS A 42 -4.22 0.24 -0.21
CA LYS A 42 -4.52 -1.07 -0.82
C LYS A 42 -3.68 -1.31 -2.07
N LYS A 43 -3.56 -0.30 -2.93
CA LYS A 43 -2.74 -0.38 -4.14
C LYS A 43 -1.26 -0.60 -3.84
N CYS A 44 -0.70 0.11 -2.85
CA CYS A 44 0.68 -0.07 -2.41
C CYS A 44 0.91 -1.49 -1.84
N TYR A 45 -0.05 -1.97 -1.05
CA TYR A 45 -0.03 -3.32 -0.49
C TYR A 45 -0.04 -4.38 -1.60
N ASP A 46 -0.94 -4.27 -2.58
CA ASP A 46 -1.01 -5.21 -3.71
C ASP A 46 0.28 -5.24 -4.53
N GLN A 47 0.92 -4.09 -4.73
CA GLN A 47 2.20 -3.98 -5.41
C GLN A 47 3.33 -4.68 -4.65
N LEU A 48 3.42 -4.48 -3.33
CA LEU A 48 4.39 -5.15 -2.48
C LEU A 48 4.14 -6.66 -2.43
N SER A 49 2.88 -7.06 -2.25
CA SER A 49 2.50 -8.47 -2.20
C SER A 49 2.83 -9.19 -3.52
N SER A 50 2.61 -8.54 -4.67
CA SER A 50 3.03 -9.10 -5.96
C SER A 50 4.56 -9.24 -6.08
N ALA A 51 5.33 -8.32 -5.52
CA ALA A 51 6.79 -8.41 -5.50
C ALA A 51 7.27 -9.53 -4.59
N GLU A 52 6.64 -9.70 -3.42
CA GLU A 52 6.90 -10.77 -2.48
C GLU A 52 6.56 -12.15 -3.06
N ASP A 53 5.42 -12.29 -3.74
CA ASP A 53 5.04 -13.55 -4.40
C ASP A 53 6.07 -13.94 -5.47
N LYS A 54 6.56 -12.97 -6.25
CA LYS A 54 7.64 -13.22 -7.24
C LYS A 54 8.94 -13.62 -6.56
N LEU A 55 9.31 -12.96 -5.46
CA LEU A 55 10.50 -13.29 -4.69
C LEU A 55 10.39 -14.70 -4.11
N THR A 56 9.22 -15.07 -3.59
CA THR A 56 8.94 -16.39 -3.04
C THR A 56 9.16 -17.47 -4.09
N ILE A 57 8.61 -17.30 -5.30
CA ILE A 57 8.81 -18.26 -6.41
C ILE A 57 10.31 -18.43 -6.70
N ILE A 58 11.07 -17.33 -6.78
CA ILE A 58 12.51 -17.38 -7.04
C ILE A 58 13.26 -18.11 -5.90
N LEU A 59 12.87 -17.89 -4.65
CA LEU A 59 13.50 -18.55 -3.49
C LEU A 59 13.19 -20.04 -3.45
N GLU A 60 11.94 -20.42 -3.70
CA GLU A 60 11.49 -21.82 -3.79
C GLU A 60 12.19 -22.58 -4.92
N GLU A 61 12.36 -21.95 -6.09
CA GLU A 61 13.14 -22.50 -7.21
C GLU A 61 14.60 -22.78 -6.84
N ASN A 62 15.15 -22.03 -5.87
CA ASN A 62 16.50 -22.21 -5.34
C ASN A 62 16.54 -23.10 -4.08
N GLY A 63 15.44 -23.78 -3.74
CA GLY A 63 15.35 -24.74 -2.63
C GLY A 63 15.22 -24.10 -1.24
N VAL A 64 14.85 -22.82 -1.17
CA VAL A 64 14.57 -22.11 0.10
C VAL A 64 13.08 -22.22 0.40
N VAL A 65 12.73 -22.74 1.58
CA VAL A 65 11.35 -22.77 2.06
C VAL A 65 11.00 -21.42 2.67
N VAL A 66 9.96 -20.78 2.17
CA VAL A 66 9.46 -19.49 2.67
C VAL A 66 8.11 -19.72 3.35
N GLU A 67 8.00 -19.36 4.63
CA GLU A 67 6.72 -19.33 5.34
C GLU A 67 5.99 -18.04 4.95
N LYS A 68 4.80 -18.15 4.36
CA LYS A 68 3.98 -16.98 4.01
C LYS A 68 3.18 -16.51 5.23
N GLU A 69 3.25 -15.23 5.55
CA GLU A 69 2.37 -14.61 6.54
C GLU A 69 0.93 -14.51 6.01
N GLU A 70 -0.08 -14.68 6.88
CA GLU A 70 -1.47 -14.47 6.51
C GLU A 70 -1.70 -13.01 6.12
N LYS A 71 -2.20 -12.77 4.89
CA LYS A 71 -2.53 -11.43 4.42
C LYS A 71 -3.55 -10.80 5.37
N LEU A 72 -3.25 -9.61 5.89
CA LEU A 72 -4.20 -8.81 6.66
C LEU A 72 -5.45 -8.58 5.81
N ASN A 73 -6.52 -9.32 6.13
CA ASN A 73 -7.85 -9.09 5.59
C ASN A 73 -8.30 -7.71 6.07
N ALA A 74 -8.03 -6.67 5.28
CA ALA A 74 -8.56 -5.33 5.51
C ALA A 74 -10.08 -5.38 5.32
N VAL A 75 -10.78 -5.75 6.40
CA VAL A 75 -12.23 -5.63 6.65
C VAL A 75 -13.07 -5.63 5.37
N GLU A 76 -13.17 -6.80 4.73
CA GLU A 76 -14.26 -7.06 3.79
C GLU A 76 -15.50 -7.42 4.59
N LYS A 77 -16.21 -6.38 5.09
CA LYS A 77 -17.68 -6.27 5.23
C LYS A 77 -18.10 -5.03 5.99
#